data_AF-A0A1H4T072-F1
#
_entry.id   AF-A0A1H4T072-F1
#
_cell.length_a   1.000
_cell.length_b   1.000
_cell.length_c   1.000
_cell.angle_alpha   90.00
_cell.angle_beta   90.00
_cell.angle_gamma   90.00
#
_symmetry.space_group_name_H-M   'P 1'
#
loop_
_entity.id
_entity.type
_entity.pdbx_description
1 polymer ?
#
loop_
_entity_poly.entity_id
_entity_poly.type
_entity_poly.pdbx_seq_one_letter_code
_entity_poly.pdbx_strand_id
1 'polypeptide(L)'
;MKKRVLMMIIPERRTQVDVSGSRSEIVASYYLLQDSGFEVVLAAPAEETPWTWRDSNWRDSNGQEALSPSHHRLREDQAAQDAFADMLALQQVRIDDFAAAICIGTSIAPSMAGEPHDASTLANAMLAAGKPVALIANADVLDPIPAGKGLLIVGSSKDAHLQATRALIRLMEPRDQRHGA
;
A
#
# COMPACT_ATOMS: atom_id res chain seq x y z
N MET A 1 11.48 -0.75 -19.44
CA MET A 1 10.64 0.16 -18.64
C MET A 1 10.61 -0.34 -17.21
N LYS A 2 10.70 0.54 -16.20
CA LYS A 2 10.50 0.14 -14.80
C LYS A 2 9.06 -0.32 -14.61
N LYS A 3 8.85 -1.36 -13.81
CA LYS A 3 7.51 -1.81 -13.45
C LYS A 3 6.96 -0.87 -12.39
N ARG A 4 5.69 -0.47 -12.56
CA ARG A 4 4.98 0.39 -11.60
C ARG A 4 4.21 -0.46 -10.61
N VAL A 5 4.24 -0.08 -9.34
CA VAL A 5 3.48 -0.70 -8.25
C VAL A 5 2.55 0.34 -7.67
N LEU A 6 1.26 -0.02 -7.56
CA LEU A 6 0.27 0.81 -6.90
C LEU A 6 0.33 0.55 -5.39
N MET A 7 0.53 1.60 -4.60
CA MET A 7 0.44 1.56 -3.15
C MET A 7 -0.82 2.31 -2.72
N MET A 8 -1.84 1.57 -2.31
CA MET A 8 -3.07 2.12 -1.77
C MET A 8 -2.94 2.29 -0.26
N ILE A 9 -3.15 3.51 0.22
CA ILE A 9 -3.07 3.88 1.62
C ILE A 9 -4.49 4.13 2.12
N ILE A 10 -4.93 3.34 3.10
CA ILE A 10 -6.26 3.46 3.70
C ILE A 10 -6.09 3.88 5.16
N PRO A 11 -6.17 5.18 5.46
CA PRO A 11 -5.94 5.68 6.81
C PRO A 11 -7.05 5.25 7.77
N GLU A 12 -6.69 5.23 9.05
CA GLU A 12 -7.62 4.91 10.12
C GLU A 12 -8.62 6.06 10.32
N ARG A 13 -9.92 5.80 10.14
CA ARG A 13 -10.96 6.73 10.61
C ARG A 13 -10.82 6.82 12.12
N ARG A 14 -10.60 8.03 12.67
CA ARG A 14 -10.45 8.41 14.09
C ARG A 14 -11.35 7.63 15.07
N THR A 15 -11.09 6.36 15.30
CA THR A 15 -11.55 5.59 16.43
C THR A 15 -10.32 5.25 17.26
N GLN A 16 -10.44 5.48 18.55
CA GLN A 16 -9.36 5.69 19.52
C GLN A 16 -8.52 4.43 19.84
N VAL A 17 -8.42 3.47 18.91
CA VAL A 17 -7.68 2.22 19.08
C VAL A 17 -6.79 2.05 17.85
N ASP A 18 -5.51 2.36 18.03
CA ASP A 18 -4.40 2.22 17.09
C ASP A 18 -4.28 0.75 16.63
N VAL A 19 -4.89 0.38 15.49
CA VAL A 19 -4.74 -0.96 14.91
C VAL A 19 -4.52 -0.93 13.39
N SER A 20 -3.22 -0.87 13.07
CA SER A 20 -2.50 -1.43 11.91
C SER A 20 -2.59 -0.71 10.56
N GLY A 21 -1.42 -0.26 10.11
CA GLY A 21 -1.19 0.73 9.07
C GLY A 21 -0.41 1.93 9.61
N SER A 22 0.60 1.71 10.46
CA SER A 22 1.39 2.82 11.00
C SER A 22 2.11 3.54 9.85
N ARG A 23 2.27 4.87 9.94
CA ARG A 23 2.97 5.66 8.91
C ARG A 23 4.36 5.07 8.59
N SER A 24 5.00 4.43 9.59
CA SER A 24 6.24 3.65 9.43
C SER A 24 6.14 2.47 8.48
N GLU A 25 5.05 1.70 8.52
CA GLU A 25 4.86 0.53 7.67
C GLU A 25 4.74 0.96 6.21
N ILE A 26 3.98 2.03 5.96
CA ILE A 26 3.81 2.62 4.63
C ILE A 26 5.16 3.09 4.07
N VAL A 27 5.92 3.88 4.85
CA VAL A 27 7.21 4.41 4.40
C VAL A 27 8.26 3.31 4.23
N ALA A 28 8.26 2.30 5.09
CA ALA A 28 9.16 1.15 4.96
C ALA A 28 8.85 0.34 3.69
N SER A 29 7.59 0.04 3.41
CA SER A 29 7.17 -0.65 2.18
C SER A 29 7.47 0.18 0.93
N TYR A 30 7.28 1.50 0.99
CA TYR A 30 7.60 2.41 -0.12
C TYR A 30 9.08 2.33 -0.51
N TYR A 31 9.97 2.46 0.48
CA TYR A 31 11.41 2.39 0.21
C TYR A 31 11.87 1.00 -0.19
N LEU A 32 11.29 -0.06 0.38
CA LEU A 32 11.62 -1.42 -0.02
C LEU A 32 11.29 -1.69 -1.50
N LEU A 33 10.17 -1.15 -2.00
CA LEU A 33 9.81 -1.22 -3.42
C LEU A 33 10.74 -0.37 -4.30
N GLN A 34 11.02 0.87 -3.89
CA GLN A 34 11.94 1.75 -4.62
C GLN A 34 13.35 1.18 -4.73
N ASP A 35 13.89 0.68 -3.62
CA ASP A 35 15.24 0.11 -3.55
C ASP A 35 15.35 -1.17 -4.39
N SER A 36 14.21 -1.84 -4.64
CA SER A 36 14.08 -2.98 -5.55
C SER A 36 13.87 -2.57 -7.02
N GLY A 37 13.94 -1.27 -7.33
CA GLY A 37 13.89 -0.73 -8.69
C GLY A 37 12.48 -0.49 -9.26
N PHE A 38 11.44 -0.63 -8.44
CA PHE A 38 10.06 -0.34 -8.85
C PHE A 38 9.76 1.16 -8.78
N GLU A 39 8.90 1.62 -9.68
CA GLU A 39 8.26 2.93 -9.55
C GLU A 39 7.02 2.77 -8.67
N VAL A 40 6.93 3.52 -7.57
CA VAL A 40 5.82 3.43 -6.63
C VAL A 40 4.88 4.62 -6.86
N VAL A 41 3.60 4.33 -7.09
CA VAL A 41 2.55 5.34 -7.20
C VAL A 41 1.63 5.21 -5.99
N LEU A 42 1.48 6.30 -5.25
CA LEU A 42 0.67 6.36 -4.04
C LEU A 42 -0.75 6.78 -4.41
N ALA A 43 -1.74 6.10 -3.82
CA ALA A 43 -3.13 6.46 -3.97
C ALA A 43 -3.91 6.31 -2.65
N ALA A 44 -4.89 7.18 -2.42
CA ALA A 44 -5.73 7.17 -1.22
C ALA A 44 -7.17 7.60 -1.57
N PRO A 45 -8.16 7.32 -0.72
CA PRO A 45 -9.51 7.85 -0.89
C PRO A 45 -9.49 9.39 -1.04
N ALA A 46 -10.33 9.93 -1.93
CA ALA A 46 -10.33 11.35 -2.29
C ALA A 46 -10.53 12.31 -1.08
N GLU A 47 -11.27 11.85 -0.05
CA GLU A 47 -11.52 12.63 1.17
C GLU A 47 -10.26 12.79 2.06
N GLU A 48 -9.21 12.02 1.79
CA GLU A 48 -8.09 11.81 2.73
C GLU A 48 -6.72 12.17 2.14
N THR A 49 -6.68 12.53 0.85
CA THR A 49 -5.48 12.70 0.02
C THR A 49 -4.58 13.89 0.42
N PRO A 50 -5.09 15.07 0.85
CA PRO A 50 -4.21 16.21 1.20
C PRO A 50 -3.86 16.35 2.70
N TRP A 51 -4.65 15.78 3.61
CA TRP A 51 -4.64 16.18 5.03
C TRP A 51 -3.72 15.35 5.92
N THR A 52 -3.45 14.09 5.56
CA THR A 52 -2.85 13.12 6.50
C THR A 52 -1.32 13.17 6.53
N TRP A 53 -0.65 13.58 5.45
CA TRP A 53 0.82 13.53 5.38
C TRP A 53 1.56 14.84 5.63
N ARG A 54 0.91 15.99 5.43
CA ARG A 54 1.51 17.32 5.67
C ARG A 54 1.67 17.65 7.15
N ASP A 55 0.93 16.98 8.02
CA ASP A 55 1.01 17.22 9.45
C ASP A 55 2.27 16.56 10.03
N SER A 56 3.16 17.42 10.53
CA SER A 56 4.57 17.16 10.84
C SER A 56 4.79 16.39 12.15
N ASN A 57 3.71 15.94 12.80
CA ASN A 57 3.78 15.23 14.07
C ASN A 57 3.96 13.71 13.83
N TRP A 58 5.20 13.32 13.52
CA TRP A 58 5.65 11.93 13.40
C TRP A 58 5.91 11.32 14.77
N ARG A 59 4.84 11.21 15.57
CA ARG A 59 4.88 10.61 16.89
C ARG A 59 4.26 9.21 16.84
N ASP A 60 4.83 8.26 17.56
CA ASP A 60 4.16 6.99 17.82
C ASP A 60 2.91 7.21 18.70
N SER A 61 2.15 6.15 18.96
CA SER A 61 0.97 6.19 19.84
C SER A 61 1.26 6.62 21.28
N ASN A 62 2.53 6.71 21.67
CA ASN A 62 2.97 7.20 22.98
C ASN A 62 3.43 8.66 22.96
N GLY A 63 3.34 9.35 21.83
CA GLY A 63 3.82 10.72 21.71
C GLY A 63 5.35 10.82 21.73
N GLN A 64 6.10 9.76 21.42
CA GLN A 64 7.55 9.80 21.30
C GLN A 64 7.92 9.99 19.82
N GLU A 65 9.00 10.72 19.53
CA GLU A 65 9.64 10.70 18.20
C GLU A 65 10.29 9.33 17.99
N ALA A 66 9.50 8.33 17.61
CA ALA A 66 10.00 7.03 17.18
C ALA A 66 10.26 7.09 15.66
N LEU A 67 11.25 7.87 15.25
CA LEU A 67 11.65 7.93 13.85
C LEU A 67 12.43 6.65 13.50
N SER A 68 11.72 5.70 12.88
CA SER A 68 12.33 4.57 12.15
C SER A 68 13.37 5.09 11.14
N PRO A 69 14.42 4.32 10.79
CA PRO A 69 15.38 4.69 9.74
C PRO A 69 14.71 5.15 8.43
N SER A 70 13.59 4.53 8.05
CA SER A 70 12.82 4.91 6.86
C SER A 70 12.17 6.29 6.99
N HIS A 71 11.78 6.71 8.20
CA HIS A 71 11.27 8.06 8.46
C HIS A 71 12.36 9.11 8.37
N HIS A 72 13.55 8.81 8.89
CA HIS A 72 14.71 9.69 8.72
C HIS A 72 15.00 9.92 7.25
N ARG A 73 15.01 8.84 6.45
CA ARG A 73 15.19 8.93 5.00
C ARG A 73 14.10 9.77 4.33
N LEU A 74 12.82 9.59 4.68
CA LEU A 74 11.72 10.38 4.12
C LEU A 74 11.89 11.88 4.34
N ARG A 75 12.38 12.30 5.52
CA ARG A 75 12.62 13.72 5.84
C ARG A 75 13.70 14.38 4.96
N GLU A 76 14.61 13.58 4.41
CA GLU A 76 15.71 14.04 3.57
C GLU A 76 15.44 13.85 2.07
N ASP A 77 14.41 13.07 1.73
CA ASP A 77 14.04 12.72 0.36
C ASP A 77 12.87 13.56 -0.14
N GLN A 78 13.19 14.67 -0.82
CA GLN A 78 12.19 15.59 -1.37
C GLN A 78 11.26 14.91 -2.38
N ALA A 79 11.80 14.00 -3.22
CA ALA A 79 11.00 13.32 -4.22
C ALA A 79 9.97 12.38 -3.58
N ALA A 80 10.34 11.69 -2.51
CA ALA A 80 9.40 10.92 -1.73
C ALA A 80 8.37 11.83 -1.03
N GLN A 81 8.79 12.93 -0.42
CA GLN A 81 7.85 13.89 0.19
C GLN A 81 6.82 14.39 -0.82
N ASP A 82 7.25 14.72 -2.04
CA ASP A 82 6.37 15.17 -3.11
C ASP A 82 5.41 14.04 -3.53
N ALA A 83 5.89 12.80 -3.68
CA ALA A 83 5.04 11.66 -3.98
C ALA A 83 3.96 11.41 -2.90
N PHE A 84 4.32 11.58 -1.63
CA PHE A 84 3.39 11.46 -0.50
C PHE A 84 2.45 12.67 -0.37
N ALA A 85 2.82 13.84 -0.88
CA ALA A 85 1.98 15.03 -0.88
C ALA A 85 1.01 15.09 -2.09
N ASP A 86 1.39 14.46 -3.20
CA ASP A 86 0.65 14.44 -4.47
C ASP A 86 0.15 13.02 -4.79
N MET A 87 -0.47 12.38 -3.79
CA MET A 87 -1.09 11.06 -3.99
C MET A 87 -2.27 11.17 -4.95
N LEU A 88 -2.49 10.11 -5.74
CA LEU A 88 -3.69 10.00 -6.56
C LEU A 88 -4.91 9.72 -5.70
N ALA A 89 -6.06 10.24 -6.12
CA ALA A 89 -7.34 9.72 -5.66
C ALA A 89 -7.54 8.31 -6.24
N LEU A 90 -8.13 7.38 -5.49
CA LEU A 90 -8.41 6.01 -6.00
C LEU A 90 -9.20 6.03 -7.32
N GLN A 91 -10.10 6.99 -7.51
CA GLN A 91 -10.88 7.20 -8.74
C GLN A 91 -10.00 7.51 -9.97
N GLN A 92 -8.78 7.99 -9.78
CA GLN A 92 -7.84 8.34 -10.87
C GLN A 92 -6.97 7.15 -11.30
N VAL A 93 -7.00 6.04 -10.57
CA VAL A 93 -6.15 4.87 -10.80
C VAL A 93 -6.66 4.07 -12.00
N ARG A 94 -5.75 3.77 -12.94
CA ARG A 94 -5.97 2.80 -14.01
C ARG A 94 -5.14 1.56 -13.76
N ILE A 95 -5.79 0.43 -13.48
CA ILE A 95 -5.09 -0.79 -13.07
C ILE A 95 -4.09 -1.29 -14.10
N ASP A 96 -4.28 -1.00 -15.39
CA ASP A 96 -3.42 -1.44 -16.48
C ASP A 96 -2.00 -0.89 -16.41
N ASP A 97 -1.83 0.27 -15.76
CA ASP A 97 -0.53 0.92 -15.59
C ASP A 97 0.38 0.20 -14.58
N PHE A 98 -0.18 -0.72 -13.78
CA PHE A 98 0.51 -1.33 -12.65
C PHE A 98 0.76 -2.82 -12.86
N ALA A 99 1.91 -3.30 -12.37
CA ALA A 99 2.26 -4.71 -12.37
C ALA A 99 1.74 -5.45 -11.13
N ALA A 100 1.55 -4.73 -10.02
CA ALA A 100 1.08 -5.26 -8.75
C ALA A 100 0.48 -4.12 -7.91
N ALA A 101 -0.27 -4.48 -6.86
CA ALA A 101 -0.70 -3.53 -5.84
C ALA A 101 -0.41 -4.02 -4.42
N ILE A 102 -0.19 -3.06 -3.53
CA ILE A 102 -0.16 -3.27 -2.09
C ILE A 102 -1.14 -2.28 -1.44
N CYS A 103 -1.98 -2.79 -0.56
CA CYS A 103 -2.91 -2.01 0.25
C CYS A 103 -2.46 -2.09 1.72
N ILE A 104 -2.25 -0.95 2.37
CA ILE A 104 -1.84 -0.86 3.77
C ILE A 104 -2.83 0.05 4.50
N GLY A 105 -3.44 -0.44 5.59
CA GLY A 105 -4.45 0.33 6.34
C GLY A 105 -5.37 -0.51 7.21
N THR A 106 -6.42 0.11 7.78
CA THR A 106 -7.23 -0.51 8.84
C THR A 106 -8.46 -1.27 8.37
N SER A 107 -9.02 -0.91 7.22
CA SER A 107 -10.12 -1.64 6.60
C SER A 107 -10.22 -1.33 5.11
N ILE A 108 -10.32 -2.38 4.29
CA ILE A 108 -10.68 -2.26 2.87
C ILE A 108 -12.19 -2.37 2.65
N ALA A 109 -13.00 -2.28 3.71
CA ALA A 109 -14.45 -2.28 3.59
C ALA A 109 -14.92 -1.17 2.65
N PRO A 110 -15.98 -1.39 1.84
CA PRO A 110 -16.58 -0.32 1.10
C PRO A 110 -16.97 0.74 2.11
N SER A 111 -16.39 1.92 1.95
CA SER A 111 -16.82 3.09 2.69
C SER A 111 -18.30 3.27 2.37
N MET A 112 -19.17 2.98 3.34
CA MET A 112 -20.59 3.36 3.35
C MET A 112 -21.24 3.40 1.95
N ALA A 113 -21.74 2.26 1.47
CA ALA A 113 -22.75 2.13 0.42
C ALA A 113 -22.80 3.27 -0.65
N GLY A 114 -21.92 3.24 -1.66
CA GLY A 114 -22.18 4.00 -2.89
C GLY A 114 -21.00 4.51 -3.73
N GLU A 115 -19.76 4.44 -3.26
CA GLU A 115 -18.59 4.95 -4.02
C GLU A 115 -18.04 3.87 -4.98
N PRO A 116 -18.09 4.06 -6.31
CA PRO A 116 -17.73 3.02 -7.30
C PRO A 116 -16.21 2.76 -7.48
N HIS A 117 -15.33 3.36 -6.68
CA HIS A 117 -13.87 3.22 -6.80
C HIS A 117 -13.19 3.20 -5.42
N ASP A 118 -13.51 2.20 -4.62
CA ASP A 118 -12.78 1.91 -3.38
C ASP A 118 -11.60 0.93 -3.62
N ALA A 119 -10.77 0.76 -2.59
CA ALA A 119 -9.59 -0.10 -2.68
C ALA A 119 -9.94 -1.57 -2.93
N SER A 120 -11.12 -2.03 -2.47
CA SER A 120 -11.61 -3.39 -2.71
C SER A 120 -11.91 -3.62 -4.18
N THR A 121 -12.54 -2.63 -4.84
CA THR A 121 -12.87 -2.66 -6.27
C THR A 121 -11.61 -2.73 -7.13
N LEU A 122 -10.62 -1.88 -6.82
CA LEU A 122 -9.33 -1.90 -7.51
C LEU A 122 -8.57 -3.21 -7.28
N ALA A 123 -8.55 -3.72 -6.04
CA ALA A 123 -7.93 -5.00 -5.71
C ALA A 123 -8.58 -6.17 -6.48
N ASN A 124 -9.91 -6.23 -6.49
CA ASN A 124 -10.67 -7.24 -7.23
C ASN A 124 -10.37 -7.17 -8.73
N ALA A 125 -10.35 -5.97 -9.32
CA ALA A 125 -10.06 -5.79 -10.73
C ALA A 125 -8.62 -6.21 -11.09
N MET A 126 -7.64 -5.90 -10.23
CA MET A 126 -6.26 -6.34 -10.41
C MET A 126 -6.10 -7.86 -10.33
N LEU A 127 -6.75 -8.48 -9.34
CA LEU A 127 -6.75 -9.93 -9.19
C LEU A 127 -7.44 -10.61 -10.36
N ALA A 128 -8.54 -10.07 -10.88
CA ALA A 128 -9.21 -10.57 -12.08
C ALA A 128 -8.32 -10.49 -13.34
N ALA A 129 -7.38 -9.54 -13.36
CA ALA A 129 -6.45 -9.28 -14.45
C ALA A 129 -5.11 -10.06 -14.36
N GLY A 130 -4.93 -11.01 -13.44
CA GLY A 130 -3.65 -11.73 -13.33
C GLY A 130 -2.63 -11.09 -12.39
N LYS A 131 -2.95 -9.96 -11.77
CA LYS A 131 -1.95 -9.14 -11.06
C LYS A 131 -1.92 -9.52 -9.58
N PRO A 132 -0.74 -9.67 -8.97
CA PRO A 132 -0.64 -9.95 -7.55
C PRO A 132 -1.04 -8.71 -6.73
N VAL A 133 -1.78 -8.96 -5.65
CA VAL A 133 -2.22 -7.94 -4.70
C VAL A 133 -1.88 -8.37 -3.28
N ALA A 134 -1.24 -7.48 -2.52
CA ALA A 134 -1.04 -7.65 -1.08
C ALA A 134 -1.99 -6.76 -0.29
N LEU A 135 -2.67 -7.33 0.71
CA LEU A 135 -3.56 -6.63 1.62
C LEU A 135 -3.03 -6.76 3.04
N ILE A 136 -2.66 -5.62 3.61
CA ILE A 136 -2.10 -5.48 4.94
C ILE A 136 -3.08 -4.66 5.76
N ALA A 137 -4.17 -5.34 6.13
CA ALA A 137 -5.35 -4.78 6.78
C ALA A 137 -6.20 -5.92 7.39
N ASN A 138 -7.28 -5.57 8.10
CA ASN A 138 -8.41 -6.47 8.31
C ASN A 138 -9.10 -6.70 6.93
N ALA A 139 -8.85 -7.86 6.33
CA ALA A 139 -9.20 -8.18 4.93
C ALA A 139 -10.63 -8.72 4.78
N ASP A 140 -11.57 -8.22 5.58
CA ASP A 140 -12.89 -8.85 5.79
C ASP A 140 -13.84 -8.67 4.59
N VAL A 141 -13.34 -8.15 3.45
CA VAL A 141 -14.18 -7.48 2.45
C VAL A 141 -13.76 -7.69 1.00
N LEU A 142 -13.03 -8.77 0.70
CA LEU A 142 -12.87 -9.16 -0.70
C LEU A 142 -14.05 -9.99 -1.18
N ASP A 143 -14.48 -9.72 -2.41
CA ASP A 143 -15.40 -10.60 -3.10
C ASP A 143 -14.73 -11.96 -3.38
N PRO A 144 -15.50 -13.06 -3.48
CA PRO A 144 -14.96 -14.34 -3.90
C PRO A 144 -14.35 -14.24 -5.30
N ILE A 145 -13.03 -14.35 -5.39
CA ILE A 145 -12.30 -14.36 -6.65
C ILE A 145 -12.00 -15.82 -7.03
N PRO A 146 -12.30 -16.25 -8.27
CA PRO A 146 -11.98 -17.60 -8.73
C PRO A 146 -10.48 -17.91 -8.59
N ALA A 147 -10.17 -19.08 -8.05
CA ALA A 147 -8.79 -19.57 -7.97
C ALA A 147 -8.13 -19.55 -9.36
N GLY A 148 -6.89 -19.07 -9.43
CA GLY A 148 -6.09 -19.01 -10.66
C GLY A 148 -6.18 -17.71 -11.46
N LYS A 149 -7.00 -16.73 -11.03
CA LYS A 149 -7.08 -15.42 -11.69
C LYS A 149 -5.96 -14.46 -11.29
N GLY A 150 -5.46 -14.52 -10.06
CA GLY A 150 -4.40 -13.67 -9.53
C GLY A 150 -3.84 -14.27 -8.24
N LEU A 151 -2.86 -13.61 -7.63
CA LEU A 151 -2.34 -14.03 -6.32
C LEU A 151 -2.68 -12.98 -5.27
N LEU A 152 -3.36 -13.41 -4.23
CA LEU A 152 -3.68 -12.60 -3.07
C LEU A 152 -2.72 -12.96 -1.92
N ILE A 153 -2.09 -11.94 -1.32
CA ILE A 153 -1.32 -12.05 -0.08
C ILE A 153 -2.08 -11.30 1.00
N VAL A 154 -2.40 -11.94 2.11
CA VAL A 154 -3.08 -11.31 3.25
C VAL A 154 -2.19 -11.46 4.47
N GLY A 155 -2.04 -10.39 5.24
CA GLY A 155 -1.35 -10.44 6.52
C GLY A 155 -1.81 -9.35 7.47
N SER A 156 -1.94 -9.70 8.75
CA SER A 156 -2.40 -8.81 9.82
C SER A 156 -1.39 -8.68 10.98
N SER A 157 -0.22 -9.30 10.87
CA SER A 157 0.86 -9.16 11.87
C SER A 157 1.65 -7.86 11.67
N LYS A 158 2.36 -7.41 12.71
CA LYS A 158 3.21 -6.21 12.68
C LYS A 158 4.21 -6.19 11.50
N ASP A 159 4.80 -7.35 11.19
CA ASP A 159 5.78 -7.48 10.10
C ASP A 159 5.15 -7.89 8.75
N ALA A 160 3.83 -8.01 8.69
CA ALA A 160 3.12 -8.44 7.48
C ALA A 160 3.44 -7.52 6.29
N HIS A 161 3.53 -6.22 6.52
CA HIS A 161 3.85 -5.23 5.48
C HIS A 161 5.18 -5.55 4.78
N LEU A 162 6.26 -5.81 5.51
CA LEU A 162 7.57 -6.15 4.94
C LEU A 162 7.53 -7.49 4.21
N GLN A 163 6.94 -8.52 4.81
CA GLN A 163 6.92 -9.85 4.21
C GLN A 163 6.08 -9.88 2.93
N ALA A 164 4.93 -9.22 2.94
CA ALA A 164 4.09 -9.10 1.75
C ALA A 164 4.75 -8.26 0.66
N THR A 165 5.45 -7.17 1.03
CA THR A 165 6.22 -6.37 0.07
C THR A 165 7.32 -7.20 -0.58
N ARG A 166 8.09 -7.97 0.20
CA ARG A 166 9.12 -8.89 -0.32
C ARG A 166 8.53 -9.96 -1.24
N ALA A 167 7.39 -10.53 -0.86
CA ALA A 167 6.68 -11.50 -1.69
C ALA A 167 6.25 -10.89 -3.03
N LEU A 168 5.69 -9.67 -3.04
CA LEU A 168 5.36 -8.95 -4.27
C LEU A 168 6.59 -8.71 -5.16
N ILE A 169 7.69 -8.24 -4.58
CA ILE A 169 8.96 -8.05 -5.30
C ILE A 169 9.36 -9.35 -6.01
N ARG A 170 9.40 -10.47 -5.27
CA ARG A 170 9.79 -11.79 -5.80
C ARG A 170 8.87 -12.27 -6.93
N LEU A 171 7.58 -11.98 -6.85
CA LEU A 171 6.60 -12.34 -7.88
C LEU A 171 6.78 -11.53 -9.17
N MET A 172 7.31 -10.31 -9.04
CA MET A 172 7.56 -9.41 -10.17
C MET A 172 8.94 -9.58 -10.80
N GLU A 173 9.89 -10.22 -10.12
CA GLU A 173 11.21 -10.58 -10.68
C GLU A 173 11.09 -11.56 -11.86
N PRO A 174 11.99 -11.52 -12.86
CA PRO A 174 12.10 -12.52 -13.91
C PRO A 174 12.25 -13.94 -13.33
N ARG A 175 11.66 -14.96 -13.97
CA ARG A 175 11.69 -16.35 -13.49
C ARG A 175 13.12 -16.87 -13.23
N ASP A 176 14.10 -16.43 -14.00
CA ASP A 176 15.51 -16.85 -13.85
C ASP A 176 16.16 -16.33 -12.56
N GLN A 177 15.64 -15.23 -11.99
CA GLN A 177 16.11 -14.68 -10.72
C GLN A 177 15.38 -15.30 -9.52
N ARG A 178 14.30 -16.08 -9.75
CA ARG A 178 13.47 -16.67 -8.68
C ARG A 178 14.03 -17.94 -8.03
N HIS A 179 15.06 -18.55 -8.62
CA HIS A 179 15.63 -19.84 -8.17
C HIS A 179 17.08 -19.74 -7.67
N GLY A 180 17.64 -18.54 -7.56
CA GLY A 180 18.95 -18.31 -6.93
C GLY A 180 18.79 -17.93 -5.45
N ALA A 181 18.55 -18.91 -4.59
CA ALA A 181 18.69 -18.81 -3.14
C ALA A 181 18.97 -20.21 -2.57
#